data_AF-A0A971CKD5-F1
#
_entry.id   AF-A0A971CKD5-F1
#
_cell.length_a   1.000
_cell.length_b   1.000
_cell.length_c   1.000
_cell.angle_alpha   90.00
_cell.angle_beta   90.00
_cell.angle_gamma   90.00
#
_symmetry.space_group_name_H-M   'P 1'
#
loop_
_entity.id
_entity.type
_entity.pdbx_description
1 polymer ?
#
loop_
_entity_poly.entity_id
_entity_poly.type
_entity_poly.pdbx_seq_one_letter_code
_entity_poly.pdbx_strand_id
1 'polypeptide(L)'
;MRSSITPRRCAVLLVALFLLSAGMLPVVSRDDLGRTRSLAETQHEIVMLLIKQKEYRKAVSEADKIFSMDWPEDQEPLLLSELRLLSDQFLRQGQASFSLQLIERNAKYFRTPESRIAILKEKGYIHKCIGQDDKAMEYFREAMRLEKTD
;
A
#
# COMPACT_ATOMS: atom_id res chain seq x y z
N MET A 1 -82.38 10.16 -2.21
CA MET A 1 -82.28 9.64 -3.59
C MET A 1 -81.17 10.41 -4.30
N ARG A 2 -80.31 9.68 -5.04
CA ARG A 2 -79.18 10.12 -5.89
C ARG A 2 -77.82 10.37 -5.24
N SER A 3 -77.09 9.25 -5.22
CA SER A 3 -75.65 9.03 -5.28
C SER A 3 -74.93 9.84 -6.37
N SER A 4 -73.66 10.18 -6.15
CA SER A 4 -72.59 9.97 -7.14
C SER A 4 -71.20 9.88 -6.47
N ILE A 5 -70.35 9.09 -7.11
CA ILE A 5 -69.12 8.45 -6.63
C ILE A 5 -67.94 8.94 -7.51
N THR A 6 -66.89 9.52 -6.87
CA THR A 6 -65.42 9.46 -7.18
C THR A 6 -64.86 10.04 -8.50
N PRO A 7 -63.52 10.05 -8.80
CA PRO A 7 -62.27 10.07 -7.98
C PRO A 7 -61.16 11.05 -8.52
N ARG A 8 -59.96 11.00 -7.91
CA ARG A 8 -58.58 11.29 -8.42
C ARG A 8 -58.03 12.72 -8.35
N ARG A 9 -56.92 12.88 -7.59
CA ARG A 9 -55.57 13.32 -8.00
C ARG A 9 -54.67 13.34 -6.75
N CYS A 10 -53.74 12.39 -6.61
CA CYS A 10 -52.38 12.35 -7.16
C CYS A 10 -51.35 13.16 -6.33
N ALA A 11 -50.31 12.44 -5.91
CA ALA A 11 -48.95 12.88 -5.53
C ALA A 11 -48.82 13.74 -4.26
N VAL A 12 -48.30 13.21 -3.15
CA VAL A 12 -46.87 12.96 -2.87
C VAL A 12 -46.03 14.22 -3.11
N LEU A 13 -45.64 14.89 -2.02
CA LEU A 13 -44.51 15.81 -2.01
C LEU A 13 -43.60 15.46 -0.82
N LEU A 14 -42.78 14.42 -1.02
CA LEU A 14 -41.59 14.17 -0.21
C LEU A 14 -40.46 15.00 -0.82
N VAL A 15 -40.12 16.13 -0.19
CA VAL A 15 -38.91 16.88 -0.54
C VAL A 15 -37.75 16.27 0.23
N ALA A 16 -37.05 15.31 -0.40
CA ALA A 16 -35.74 14.87 0.04
C ALA A 16 -34.70 15.82 -0.57
N LEU A 17 -34.22 16.78 0.23
CA LEU A 17 -33.11 17.66 -0.14
C LEU A 17 -31.79 16.93 0.17
N PHE A 18 -31.35 16.04 -0.73
CA PHE A 18 -29.99 15.51 -0.69
C PHE A 18 -29.04 16.58 -1.22
N LEU A 19 -28.36 17.27 -0.30
CA LEU A 19 -27.22 18.12 -0.61
C LEU A 19 -26.12 17.25 -1.24
N LEU A 20 -25.95 17.41 -2.56
CA LEU A 20 -24.77 16.99 -3.30
C LEU A 20 -23.55 17.73 -2.75
N SER A 21 -22.91 17.19 -1.71
CA SER A 21 -21.52 17.51 -1.43
C SER A 21 -20.69 16.86 -2.53
N ALA A 22 -20.46 17.60 -3.61
CA ALA A 22 -19.45 17.29 -4.60
C ALA A 22 -18.12 17.16 -3.84
N GLY A 23 -17.67 15.93 -3.65
CA GLY A 23 -16.34 15.65 -3.12
C GLY A 23 -15.32 16.22 -4.09
N MET A 24 -14.69 17.34 -3.72
CA MET A 24 -13.40 17.72 -4.28
C MET A 24 -12.43 16.60 -3.90
N LEU A 25 -12.20 15.67 -4.83
CA LEU A 25 -11.06 14.78 -4.72
C LEU A 25 -9.80 15.65 -4.71
N PRO A 26 -8.86 15.47 -3.77
CA PRO A 26 -7.61 16.18 -3.80
C PRO A 26 -6.85 15.72 -5.04
N VAL A 27 -6.83 16.56 -6.08
CA VAL A 27 -5.85 16.43 -7.16
C VAL A 27 -4.51 16.75 -6.53
N VAL A 28 -3.74 15.72 -6.17
CA VAL A 28 -2.33 15.87 -5.78
C VAL A 28 -1.64 16.59 -6.93
N SER A 29 -1.21 17.82 -6.67
CA SER A 29 -0.57 18.64 -7.70
C SER A 29 0.78 18.01 -8.11
N ARG A 30 1.16 18.10 -9.38
CA ARG A 30 2.43 17.53 -9.88
C ARG A 30 3.66 18.04 -9.12
N ASP A 31 3.60 19.28 -8.63
CA ASP A 31 4.67 19.90 -7.83
C ASP A 31 4.86 19.19 -6.47
N ASP A 32 3.80 18.62 -5.91
CA ASP A 32 3.83 17.92 -4.63
C ASP A 32 4.47 16.53 -4.76
N LEU A 33 4.14 15.79 -5.83
CA LEU A 33 4.76 14.50 -6.11
C LEU A 33 6.28 14.63 -6.38
N GLY A 34 6.70 15.69 -7.07
CA GLY A 34 8.11 15.98 -7.28
C GLY A 34 8.87 16.17 -5.96
N ARG A 35 8.27 16.91 -5.01
CA ARG A 35 8.84 17.07 -3.66
C ARG A 35 8.89 15.76 -2.90
N THR A 36 7.80 14.97 -2.90
CA THR A 36 7.74 13.67 -2.23
C THR A 36 8.85 12.74 -2.72
N ARG A 37 9.08 12.67 -4.04
CA ARG A 37 10.18 11.89 -4.63
C ARG A 37 11.55 12.37 -4.18
N SER A 38 11.79 13.68 -4.22
CA SER A 38 13.07 14.25 -3.79
C SER A 38 13.38 13.97 -2.30
N LEU A 39 12.35 14.02 -1.44
CA LEU A 39 12.48 13.65 -0.02
C LEU A 39 12.77 12.16 0.14
N ALA A 40 12.08 11.31 -0.62
CA ALA A 40 12.27 9.87 -0.58
C ALA A 40 13.67 9.44 -1.04
N GLU A 41 14.21 10.07 -2.09
CA GLU A 41 15.58 9.86 -2.56
C GLU A 41 16.59 10.23 -1.47
N THR A 42 16.42 11.39 -0.83
CA THR A 42 17.28 11.79 0.29
C THR A 42 17.20 10.78 1.44
N GLN A 43 15.99 10.30 1.75
CA GLN A 43 15.77 9.33 2.80
C GLN A 43 16.37 7.95 2.47
N HIS A 44 16.32 7.53 1.21
CA HIS A 44 17.00 6.33 0.71
C HIS A 44 18.49 6.37 1.02
N GLU A 45 19.16 7.48 0.69
CA GLU A 45 20.60 7.63 0.94
C GLU A 45 20.94 7.53 2.44
N ILE A 46 20.10 8.11 3.31
CA ILE A 46 20.25 7.96 4.76
C ILE A 46 20.15 6.48 5.17
N VAL A 47 19.15 5.76 4.65
CA VAL A 47 18.99 4.33 4.92
C VAL A 47 20.20 3.53 4.47
N MET A 48 20.71 3.79 3.27
CA MET A 48 21.88 3.11 2.72
C MET A 48 23.15 3.35 3.54
N LEU A 49 23.36 4.59 4.02
CA LEU A 49 24.46 4.92 4.93
C LEU A 49 24.33 4.18 6.26
N LEU A 50 23.12 4.07 6.81
CA LEU A 50 22.87 3.33 8.06
C LEU A 50 23.09 1.82 7.89
N ILE A 51 22.65 1.24 6.77
CA ILE A 51 22.92 -0.16 6.45
C ILE A 51 24.43 -0.40 6.36
N LYS A 52 25.17 0.48 5.68
CA LYS A 52 26.64 0.40 5.58
C LYS A 52 27.32 0.48 6.95
N GLN A 53 26.77 1.27 7.88
CA GLN A 53 27.23 1.38 9.25
C GLN A 53 26.75 0.24 10.16
N LYS A 54 25.98 -0.72 9.63
CA LYS A 54 25.34 -1.82 10.37
C LYS A 54 24.33 -1.37 11.43
N GLU A 55 23.83 -0.14 11.29
CA GLU A 55 22.83 0.48 12.16
C GLU A 55 21.41 0.07 11.71
N TYR A 56 21.16 -1.24 11.61
CA TYR A 56 19.99 -1.80 10.90
C TYR A 56 18.64 -1.37 11.49
N ARG A 57 18.56 -1.26 12.82
CA ARG A 57 17.34 -0.79 13.49
C ARG A 57 17.01 0.65 13.09
N LYS A 58 18.02 1.52 13.04
CA LYS A 58 17.84 2.91 12.58
C LYS A 58 17.49 2.92 11.10
N ALA A 59 18.16 2.11 10.28
CA ALA A 59 17.87 1.98 8.85
C ALA A 59 16.40 1.62 8.59
N VAL A 60 15.82 0.64 9.30
CA VAL A 60 14.38 0.33 9.17
C VAL A 60 13.50 1.50 9.59
N SER A 61 13.82 2.16 10.71
CA SER A 61 13.05 3.33 11.17
C SER A 61 13.11 4.52 10.20
N GLU A 62 14.23 4.70 9.52
CA GLU A 62 14.43 5.73 8.50
C GLU A 62 13.73 5.34 7.19
N ALA A 63 13.74 4.06 6.81
CA ALA A 63 13.03 3.56 5.64
C ALA A 63 11.51 3.70 5.78
N ASP A 64 10.95 3.51 6.98
CA ASP A 64 9.52 3.73 7.24
C ASP A 64 9.05 5.13 6.81
N LYS A 65 9.93 6.13 6.90
CA LYS A 65 9.61 7.50 6.50
C LYS A 65 9.33 7.60 5.01
N ILE A 66 10.04 6.84 4.16
CA ILE A 66 9.81 6.78 2.71
C ILE A 66 8.36 6.37 2.43
N PHE A 67 7.91 5.27 3.02
CA PHE A 67 6.60 4.70 2.73
C PHE A 67 5.45 5.45 3.41
N SER A 68 5.73 6.23 4.47
CA SER A 68 4.73 7.02 5.17
C SER A 68 4.39 8.37 4.53
N MET A 69 5.07 8.76 3.45
CA MET A 69 4.76 10.00 2.74
C MET A 69 3.45 9.89 1.95
N ASP A 70 2.91 11.03 1.53
CA ASP A 70 1.65 11.13 0.78
C ASP A 70 1.83 10.73 -0.70
N TRP A 71 2.08 9.45 -0.93
CA TRP A 71 2.19 8.88 -2.26
C TRP A 71 0.83 8.66 -2.90
N PRO A 72 0.62 9.06 -4.16
CA PRO A 72 -0.52 8.62 -4.94
C PRO A 72 -0.50 7.10 -5.14
N GLU A 73 -1.68 6.47 -5.21
CA GLU A 73 -1.82 5.02 -5.36
C GLU A 73 -1.17 4.49 -6.65
N ASP A 74 -1.15 5.29 -7.72
CA ASP A 74 -0.48 4.95 -8.98
C ASP A 74 1.06 4.87 -8.87
N GLN A 75 1.62 5.28 -7.73
CA GLN A 75 3.04 5.16 -7.40
C GLN A 75 3.38 3.89 -6.61
N GLU A 76 2.41 3.05 -6.25
CA GLU A 76 2.70 1.80 -5.54
C GLU A 76 3.74 0.90 -6.23
N PRO A 77 3.77 0.75 -7.58
CA PRO A 77 4.82 -0.01 -8.25
C PRO A 77 6.24 0.52 -7.99
N LEU A 78 6.40 1.86 -7.92
CA LEU A 78 7.67 2.51 -7.58
C LEU A 78 8.06 2.19 -6.12
N LEU A 79 7.12 2.36 -5.20
CA LEU A 79 7.33 2.04 -3.78
C LEU A 79 7.65 0.57 -3.55
N LEU A 80 7.04 -0.32 -4.32
CA LEU A 80 7.29 -1.75 -4.23
C LEU A 80 8.71 -2.08 -4.70
N SER A 81 9.18 -1.41 -5.76
CA SER A 81 10.58 -1.52 -6.21
C SER A 81 11.55 -1.08 -5.10
N GLU A 82 11.25 0.04 -4.45
CA GLU A 82 12.06 0.56 -3.35
C GLU A 82 12.06 -0.38 -2.13
N LEU A 83 10.90 -0.90 -1.74
CA LEU A 83 10.76 -1.87 -0.64
C LEU A 83 11.59 -3.12 -0.90
N ARG A 84 11.53 -3.65 -2.12
CA ARG A 84 12.32 -4.82 -2.55
C ARG A 84 13.80 -4.53 -2.51
N LEU A 85 14.23 -3.39 -3.04
CA LEU A 85 15.63 -2.98 -3.04
C LEU A 85 16.18 -2.92 -1.61
N LEU A 86 15.52 -2.20 -0.72
CA LEU A 86 15.96 -2.06 0.67
C LEU A 86 15.92 -3.41 1.42
N SER A 87 14.87 -4.21 1.21
CA SER A 87 14.76 -5.57 1.75
C SER A 87 15.96 -6.43 1.35
N ASP A 88 16.31 -6.42 0.06
CA ASP A 88 17.44 -7.16 -0.51
C ASP A 88 18.79 -6.64 0.01
N GLN A 89 18.93 -5.33 0.25
CA GLN A 89 20.11 -4.80 0.97
C GLN A 89 20.27 -5.42 2.36
N PHE A 90 19.20 -5.54 3.14
CA PHE A 90 19.26 -6.23 4.43
C PHE A 90 19.60 -7.72 4.28
N LEU A 91 18.99 -8.42 3.31
CA LEU A 91 19.27 -9.85 3.07
C LEU A 91 20.74 -10.10 2.74
N ARG A 92 21.34 -9.28 1.85
CA ARG A 92 22.76 -9.40 1.51
C ARG A 92 23.70 -9.17 2.69
N GLN A 93 23.27 -8.42 3.71
CA GLN A 93 24.00 -8.26 4.97
C GLN A 93 23.73 -9.40 5.98
N GLY A 94 23.03 -10.45 5.57
CA GLY A 94 22.60 -11.56 6.43
C GLY A 94 21.49 -11.17 7.41
N GLN A 95 20.84 -10.01 7.21
CA GLN A 95 19.87 -9.43 8.15
C GLN A 95 18.42 -9.69 7.72
N ALA A 96 18.07 -10.96 7.52
CA ALA A 96 16.74 -11.34 7.06
C ALA A 96 15.60 -10.92 8.00
N SER A 97 15.85 -10.85 9.31
CA SER A 97 14.86 -10.34 10.28
C SER A 97 14.51 -8.88 10.05
N PHE A 98 15.49 -8.03 9.68
CA PHE A 98 15.25 -6.61 9.37
C PHE A 98 14.60 -6.44 7.99
N SER A 99 14.92 -7.29 7.02
CA SER A 99 14.21 -7.36 5.73
C SER A 99 12.72 -7.67 5.92
N LEU A 100 12.37 -8.72 6.68
CA LEU A 100 10.97 -9.05 6.98
C LEU A 100 10.29 -7.94 7.80
N GLN A 101 10.98 -7.39 8.79
CA GLN A 101 10.45 -6.28 9.60
C GLN A 101 10.12 -5.06 8.75
N LEU A 102 10.97 -4.70 7.78
CA LEU A 102 10.72 -3.60 6.87
C LEU A 102 9.43 -3.83 6.06
N ILE A 103 9.27 -5.02 5.49
CA ILE A 103 8.08 -5.39 4.72
C ILE A 103 6.82 -5.33 5.59
N GLU A 104 6.86 -5.93 6.78
CA GLU A 104 5.67 -6.02 7.65
C GLU A 104 5.20 -4.66 8.15
N ARG A 105 6.13 -3.75 8.47
CA ARG A 105 5.80 -2.40 8.92
C ARG A 105 5.17 -1.54 7.82
N ASN A 106 5.55 -1.78 6.57
CA ASN A 106 5.20 -0.92 5.44
C ASN A 106 4.15 -1.52 4.50
N ALA A 107 3.79 -2.80 4.63
CA ALA A 107 2.76 -3.45 3.82
C ALA A 107 1.39 -2.74 3.84
N LYS A 108 1.08 -2.02 4.93
CA LYS A 108 -0.16 -1.23 5.07
C LYS A 108 -0.30 -0.08 4.06
N TYR A 109 0.80 0.37 3.44
CA TYR A 109 0.79 1.45 2.45
C TYR A 109 0.49 0.94 1.03
N PHE A 110 0.43 -0.38 0.84
CA PHE A 110 0.16 -1.02 -0.44
C PHE A 110 -1.27 -1.57 -0.46
N ARG A 111 -2.11 -0.91 -1.22
CA ARG A 111 -3.57 -1.11 -1.23
C ARG A 111 -4.00 -1.93 -2.42
N THR A 112 -3.35 -1.76 -3.56
CA THR A 112 -3.69 -2.49 -4.80
C THR A 112 -3.49 -3.99 -4.62
N PRO A 113 -4.34 -4.83 -5.22
CA PRO A 113 -4.16 -6.28 -5.15
C PRO A 113 -2.80 -6.73 -5.71
N GLU A 114 -2.33 -6.11 -6.80
CA GLU A 114 -1.05 -6.41 -7.43
C GLU A 114 0.12 -6.19 -6.46
N SER A 115 0.13 -5.08 -5.71
CA SER A 115 1.15 -4.82 -4.71
C SER A 115 1.09 -5.79 -3.54
N ARG A 116 -0.11 -6.16 -3.07
CA ARG A 116 -0.29 -7.14 -1.99
C ARG A 116 0.23 -8.52 -2.39
N ILE A 117 -0.11 -8.97 -3.60
CA ILE A 117 0.41 -10.22 -4.19
C ILE A 117 1.94 -10.17 -4.25
N ALA A 118 2.49 -9.06 -4.75
CA ALA A 118 3.92 -8.87 -4.85
C ALA A 118 4.64 -8.91 -3.50
N ILE A 119 4.05 -8.33 -2.45
CA ILE A 119 4.58 -8.38 -1.09
C ILE A 119 4.58 -9.81 -0.55
N LEU A 120 3.51 -10.58 -0.79
CA LEU A 120 3.46 -11.99 -0.38
C LEU A 120 4.57 -12.80 -1.06
N LYS A 121 4.77 -12.60 -2.37
CA LYS A 121 5.88 -13.23 -3.10
C LYS A 121 7.24 -12.84 -2.52
N GLU A 122 7.43 -11.56 -2.17
CA GLU A 122 8.66 -11.08 -1.56
C GLU A 122 8.95 -11.76 -0.21
N LYS A 123 7.94 -11.85 0.67
CA LYS A 123 8.07 -12.61 1.92
C LYS A 123 8.43 -14.08 1.65
N GLY A 124 7.81 -14.69 0.64
CA GLY A 124 8.13 -16.05 0.20
C GLY A 124 9.60 -16.20 -0.22
N TYR A 125 10.12 -15.27 -1.03
CA TYR A 125 11.52 -15.27 -1.45
C TYR A 125 12.48 -15.13 -0.26
N ILE A 126 12.19 -14.24 0.67
CA ILE A 126 13.01 -14.06 1.87
C ILE A 126 13.07 -15.35 2.69
N HIS A 127 11.92 -15.97 2.95
CA HIS A 127 11.85 -17.23 3.70
C HIS A 127 12.62 -18.36 2.99
N LYS A 128 12.51 -18.45 1.67
CA LYS A 128 13.32 -19.38 0.86
C LYS A 128 14.81 -19.12 1.01
N CYS A 129 15.25 -17.86 0.94
CA CYS A 129 16.66 -17.48 1.09
C CYS A 129 17.27 -17.87 2.45
N ILE A 130 16.46 -17.93 3.51
CA ILE A 130 16.88 -18.37 4.85
C ILE A 130 16.57 -19.83 5.16
N GLY A 131 16.23 -20.63 4.14
CA GLY A 131 15.98 -22.08 4.27
C GLY A 131 14.68 -22.44 5.00
N GLN A 132 13.73 -21.50 5.09
CA GLN A 132 12.40 -21.73 5.68
C GLN A 132 11.39 -22.08 4.57
N ASP A 133 11.63 -23.18 3.87
CA ASP A 133 10.91 -23.55 2.66
C ASP A 133 9.40 -23.74 2.89
N ASP A 134 8.99 -24.31 4.02
CA ASP A 134 7.56 -24.47 4.36
C ASP A 134 6.84 -23.12 4.43
N LYS A 135 7.44 -22.14 5.10
CA LYS A 135 6.89 -20.77 5.16
C LYS A 135 6.93 -20.09 3.81
N ALA A 136 8.00 -20.29 3.03
CA ALA A 136 8.06 -19.75 1.68
C ALA A 136 6.89 -20.27 0.83
N MET A 137 6.61 -21.57 0.91
CA MET A 137 5.48 -22.21 0.23
C MET A 137 4.13 -21.67 0.71
N GLU A 138 3.95 -21.42 2.01
CA GLU A 138 2.74 -20.77 2.54
C GLU A 138 2.50 -19.40 1.88
N TYR A 139 3.52 -18.55 1.85
CA TYR A 139 3.41 -17.21 1.24
C TYR A 139 3.15 -17.27 -0.27
N PHE A 140 3.84 -18.14 -1.00
CA PHE A 140 3.59 -18.29 -2.44
C PHE A 140 2.18 -18.83 -2.73
N ARG A 141 1.69 -19.78 -1.94
CA ARG A 141 0.31 -20.28 -2.08
C ARG A 141 -0.72 -19.20 -1.77
N GLU A 142 -0.47 -18.35 -0.78
CA GLU A 142 -1.35 -17.22 -0.49
C GLU A 142 -1.36 -16.21 -1.65
N ALA A 143 -0.18 -15.87 -2.20
CA ALA A 143 -0.10 -15.01 -3.38
C ALA A 143 -0.89 -15.58 -4.57
N MET A 144 -0.78 -16.89 -4.82
CA MET A 144 -1.54 -17.57 -5.88
C MET A 144 -3.05 -17.62 -5.62
N ARG A 145 -3.49 -17.66 -4.36
CA ARG A 145 -4.92 -17.61 -4.02
C ARG A 145 -5.48 -16.23 -4.31
N LEU A 146 -4.73 -15.18 -3.97
CA LEU A 146 -5.12 -13.80 -4.23
C LEU A 146 -5.20 -13.52 -5.74
N GLU A 147 -4.20 -13.94 -6.52
CA GLU A 147 -4.20 -13.83 -8.01
C GLU A 147 -5.39 -14.51 -8.70
N LYS A 148 -6.00 -15.51 -8.08
CA LYS A 148 -7.17 -16.21 -8.64
C LYS A 148 -8.51 -15.56 -8.26
N THR A 149 -8.48 -14.63 -7.31
CA THR A 149 -9.69 -14.02 -6.74
C THR A 149 -9.90 -12.58 -7.25
N ASP A 150 -8.84 -11.93 -7.75
CA ASP A 150 -8.92 -10.67 -8.50
C ASP A 150 -9.44 -10.88 -9.94
#